data_AF-A0A4S0INJ6-F1
#
_entry.id   AF-A0A4S0INJ6-F1
#
_cell.length_a   1.000
_cell.length_b   1.000
_cell.length_c   1.000
_cell.angle_alpha   90.00
_cell.angle_beta   90.00
_cell.angle_gamma   90.00
#
_symmetry.space_group_name_H-M   'P 1'
#
loop_
_entity.id
_entity.type
_entity.pdbx_description
1 polymer ?
#
loop_
_entity_poly.entity_id
_entity_poly.type
_entity_poly.pdbx_seq_one_letter_code
_entity_poly.pdbx_strand_id
1 'polypeptide(L)'
;VHRVQEETFFVLEGACVWHVGNKTMHATPGTFLFIPPGAPHNITNIGEKPARVLMTVSPPGHEHYFEELAKLATHSSPDPKALAHLRDRYDTDQLSTLTIKV
;
A
#
# COMPACT_ATOMS: atom_id res chain seq x y z
N VAL A 1 7.54 -2.07 2.19
CA VAL A 1 7.79 -2.81 3.44
C VAL A 1 7.99 -1.80 4.53
N HIS A 2 7.35 -2.02 5.66
CA HIS A 2 7.52 -1.21 6.87
C HIS A 2 8.27 -2.04 7.89
N ARG A 3 9.32 -1.51 8.51
CA ARG A 3 10.13 -2.22 9.50
C ARG A 3 9.46 -2.21 10.87
N VAL A 4 8.66 -1.20 11.16
CA VAL A 4 7.99 -1.01 12.45
C VAL A 4 6.47 -1.11 12.34
N GLN A 5 5.89 -0.61 11.25
CA GLN A 5 4.44 -0.50 11.14
C GLN A 5 3.79 -1.84 10.82
N GLU A 6 2.68 -2.12 11.49
CA GLU A 6 1.70 -3.12 11.06
C GLU A 6 0.56 -2.43 10.32
N GLU A 7 0.00 -3.15 9.35
CA GLU A 7 -1.16 -2.68 8.61
C GLU A 7 -2.28 -3.72 8.66
N THR A 8 -3.52 -3.25 8.72
CA THR A 8 -4.68 -4.11 8.51
C THR A 8 -5.53 -3.58 7.38
N PHE A 9 -6.16 -4.50 6.66
CA PHE A 9 -7.05 -4.17 5.55
C PHE A 9 -8.34 -4.96 5.67
N PHE A 10 -9.48 -4.27 5.67
CA PHE A 10 -10.79 -4.89 5.55
C PHE A 10 -11.41 -4.51 4.21
N VAL A 11 -11.72 -5.51 3.38
CA VAL A 11 -12.31 -5.27 2.05
C VAL A 11 -13.78 -4.94 2.20
N LEU A 12 -14.16 -3.75 1.72
CA LEU A 12 -15.54 -3.24 1.74
C LEU A 12 -16.25 -3.53 0.41
N GLU A 13 -15.57 -3.30 -0.72
CA GLU A 13 -16.11 -3.47 -2.06
C GLU A 13 -15.02 -3.90 -3.05
N GLY A 14 -15.41 -4.57 -4.14
CA GLY A 14 -14.51 -5.02 -5.19
C GLY A 14 -13.74 -6.30 -4.86
N ALA A 15 -12.73 -6.63 -5.67
CA ALA A 15 -11.88 -7.79 -5.49
C ALA A 15 -10.42 -7.43 -5.75
N CYS A 16 -9.55 -7.79 -4.82
CA CYS A 16 -8.11 -7.53 -4.92
C CYS A 16 -7.33 -8.82 -4.76
N VAL A 17 -6.19 -8.90 -5.44
CA VAL A 17 -5.15 -9.87 -5.11
C VAL A 17 -4.13 -9.20 -4.20
N TRP A 18 -3.88 -9.80 -3.05
CA TRP A 18 -2.87 -9.39 -2.09
C TRP A 18 -1.69 -10.34 -2.15
N HIS A 19 -0.49 -9.79 -2.16
CA HIS A 19 0.74 -10.54 -1.90
C HIS A 19 1.23 -10.14 -0.53
N VAL A 20 1.53 -11.12 0.34
CA VAL A 20 2.06 -10.90 1.69
C VAL A 20 3.12 -11.96 1.97
N GLY A 21 4.39 -11.54 1.97
CA GLY A 21 5.53 -12.45 1.95
C GLY A 21 5.41 -13.43 0.77
N ASN A 22 5.34 -14.72 1.06
CA ASN A 22 5.22 -15.79 0.06
C ASN A 22 3.77 -16.23 -0.19
N LYS A 23 2.78 -15.50 0.35
CA LYS A 23 1.36 -15.84 0.21
C LYS A 23 0.69 -14.90 -0.79
N THR A 24 -0.16 -15.49 -1.62
CA THR A 24 -1.09 -14.77 -2.49
C THR A 24 -2.51 -15.05 -2.02
N MET A 25 -3.31 -13.99 -1.86
CA MET A 25 -4.69 -14.08 -1.37
C MET A 25 -5.63 -13.33 -2.32
N HIS A 26 -6.71 -14.00 -2.74
CA HIS A 26 -7.83 -13.34 -3.40
C HIS A 26 -8.78 -12.83 -2.32
N ALA A 27 -8.90 -11.51 -2.19
CA ALA A 27 -9.70 -10.87 -1.16
C ALA A 27 -10.95 -10.21 -1.76
N THR A 28 -12.11 -10.61 -1.27
CA THR A 28 -13.44 -10.08 -1.62
C THR A 28 -14.07 -9.39 -0.39
N PRO A 29 -15.22 -8.71 -0.51
CA PRO A 29 -15.82 -8.01 0.62
C PRO A 29 -16.01 -8.93 1.84
N GLY A 30 -15.69 -8.42 3.02
CA GLY A 30 -15.66 -9.19 4.26
C GLY A 30 -14.32 -9.85 4.59
N THR A 31 -13.34 -9.82 3.69
CA THR A 31 -11.98 -10.31 3.96
C THR A 31 -11.23 -9.34 4.85
N PHE A 32 -10.63 -9.84 5.94
CA PHE A 32 -9.69 -9.11 6.79
C PHE A 32 -8.27 -9.63 6.54
N LEU A 33 -7.32 -8.71 6.34
CA LEU A 33 -5.90 -9.01 6.18
C LEU A 33 -5.10 -8.30 7.26
N PHE A 34 -4.08 -8.99 7.79
CA PHE A 34 -3.10 -8.45 8.71
C PHE A 34 -1.71 -8.57 8.08
N ILE A 35 -0.97 -7.48 8.07
CA ILE A 35 0.37 -7.37 7.52
C ILE A 35 1.33 -7.06 8.69
N PRO A 36 2.14 -8.03 9.13
CA PRO A 36 3.10 -7.78 10.20
C PRO A 36 4.28 -6.91 9.71
N PRO A 37 4.99 -6.23 10.62
CA PRO A 37 6.21 -5.52 10.29
C PRO A 37 7.24 -6.43 9.60
N GLY A 38 7.96 -5.88 8.64
CA GLY A 38 8.97 -6.56 7.83
C GLY A 38 8.41 -7.43 6.69
N ALA A 39 7.10 -7.67 6.62
CA ALA A 39 6.52 -8.47 5.55
C ALA A 39 6.44 -7.68 4.22
N PRO A 40 7.07 -8.16 3.13
CA PRO A 40 6.81 -7.64 1.80
C PRO A 40 5.33 -7.77 1.44
N HIS A 41 4.72 -6.70 0.95
CA HIS A 41 3.32 -6.77 0.55
C HIS A 41 3.00 -5.82 -0.61
N ASN A 42 1.95 -6.17 -1.36
CA ASN A 42 1.33 -5.31 -2.35
C ASN A 42 -0.15 -5.71 -2.54
N ILE A 43 -0.91 -4.81 -3.14
CA ILE A 43 -2.31 -5.00 -3.52
C ILE A 43 -2.47 -4.72 -5.01
N THR A 44 -3.26 -5.54 -5.69
CA THR A 44 -3.71 -5.30 -7.06
C THR A 44 -5.23 -5.39 -7.12
N ASN A 45 -5.90 -4.33 -7.56
CA ASN A 45 -7.31 -4.41 -7.92
C ASN A 45 -7.44 -5.23 -9.21
N ILE A 46 -8.21 -6.32 -9.17
CA ILE A 46 -8.41 -7.21 -10.32
C ILE A 46 -9.80 -7.05 -10.96
N GLY A 47 -10.62 -6.14 -10.44
CA GLY A 47 -11.93 -5.82 -10.98
C GLY A 47 -11.92 -4.63 -11.94
N GLU A 48 -12.98 -4.51 -12.73
CA GLU A 48 -13.20 -3.39 -13.68
C GLU A 48 -13.65 -2.09 -12.98
N LYS A 49 -13.96 -2.16 -11.69
CA LYS A 49 -14.42 -1.04 -10.86
C LYS A 49 -13.43 -0.80 -9.72
N PRO A 50 -13.36 0.43 -9.17
CA PRO A 50 -12.56 0.68 -7.97
C PRO A 50 -12.95 -0.27 -6.83
N ALA A 51 -11.93 -0.86 -6.19
CA ALA A 51 -12.10 -1.55 -4.92
C ALA A 51 -12.08 -0.55 -3.76
N ARG A 52 -12.76 -0.87 -2.66
CA ARG A 52 -12.73 -0.08 -1.42
C ARG A 52 -12.23 -0.95 -0.29
N VAL A 53 -11.25 -0.44 0.46
CA VAL A 53 -10.70 -1.08 1.64
C VAL A 53 -10.68 -0.08 2.79
N LEU A 54 -10.92 -0.56 4.00
CA LEU A 54 -10.58 0.16 5.21
C LEU A 54 -9.17 -0.27 5.61
N MET A 55 -8.24 0.68 5.65
CA MET A 55 -6.87 0.46 6.11
C MET A 55 -6.72 1.03 7.51
N THR A 56 -6.05 0.30 8.39
CA THR A 56 -5.52 0.84 9.64
C THR A 56 -4.02 0.59 9.71
N VAL A 57 -3.30 1.52 10.32
CA VAL A 57 -1.85 1.43 10.52
C VAL A 57 -1.54 1.70 11.98
N SER A 58 -0.59 0.94 12.53
CA SER A 58 -0.10 1.11 13.89
C SER A 58 1.43 0.93 13.90
N PRO A 59 2.20 1.77 14.62
CA PRO A 59 1.81 3.01 15.28
C PRO A 59 1.32 4.10 14.30
N PRO A 60 0.65 5.17 14.78
CA PRO A 60 0.16 6.25 13.91
C PRO A 60 1.31 7.06 13.28
N GLY A 61 0.98 7.83 12.24
CA GLY A 61 1.92 8.72 11.52
C GLY A 61 2.02 8.42 10.01
N HIS A 62 1.54 7.26 9.55
CA HIS A 62 1.55 6.91 8.13
C HIS A 62 0.58 7.76 7.29
N GLU A 63 -0.43 8.35 7.92
CA GLU A 63 -1.33 9.33 7.30
C GLU A 63 -0.56 10.53 6.70
N HIS A 64 0.50 10.99 7.37
CA HIS A 64 1.33 12.10 6.87
C HIS A 64 2.13 11.71 5.62
N TYR A 65 2.52 10.44 5.49
CA TYR A 65 3.12 9.93 4.26
C TYR A 65 2.18 10.10 3.08
N PHE A 66 0.89 9.74 3.22
CA PHE A 66 -0.08 9.91 2.14
C PHE A 66 -0.37 11.37 1.81
N GLU A 67 -0.47 12.24 2.83
CA GLU A 67 -0.65 13.68 2.62
C GLU A 67 0.50 14.30 1.82
N GLU A 68 1.74 13.94 2.16
CA GLU A 68 2.93 14.42 1.45
C GLU A 68 3.07 13.77 0.06
N LEU A 69 2.78 12.48 -0.07
CA LEU A 69 2.79 11.77 -1.34
C LEU A 69 1.78 12.39 -2.32
N ALA A 70 0.58 12.72 -1.85
CA ALA A 70 -0.45 13.38 -2.66
C ALA A 70 0.03 14.74 -3.19
N LYS A 71 0.76 15.52 -2.38
CA LYS A 71 1.37 16.79 -2.81
C LYS A 71 2.41 16.56 -3.91
N LEU A 72 3.26 15.53 -3.78
CA LEU A 72 4.24 15.17 -4.82
C LEU A 72 3.59 14.66 -6.11
N ALA A 73 2.48 13.93 -6.00
CA ALA A 73 1.74 13.36 -7.13
C ALA A 73 0.90 14.37 -7.93
N THR A 74 0.84 15.64 -7.51
CA THR A 74 0.20 16.72 -8.29
C THR A 74 0.87 16.96 -9.65
N HIS A 75 2.13 16.53 -9.81
CA HIS A 75 2.86 16.55 -11.06
C HIS A 75 2.83 15.16 -11.68
N SER A 76 2.58 15.07 -13.00
CA SER A 76 2.38 13.81 -13.74
C SER A 76 3.54 12.80 -13.62
N SER A 77 4.70 13.26 -13.13
CA SER A 77 5.83 12.43 -12.75
C SER A 77 6.56 13.08 -11.57
N PRO A 78 6.42 12.55 -10.33
CA PRO A 78 7.15 13.09 -9.19
C PRO A 78 8.65 12.81 -9.33
N ASP A 79 9.50 13.73 -8.85
CA ASP A 79 10.95 13.51 -8.82
C ASP A 79 11.28 12.21 -8.05
N PRO A 80 11.95 11.23 -8.69
CA PRO A 80 12.33 9.98 -8.04
C PRO A 80 13.14 10.16 -6.75
N LYS A 81 13.99 11.20 -6.67
CA LYS A 81 14.77 11.47 -5.45
C LYS A 81 13.87 11.95 -4.32
N ALA A 82 12.97 12.89 -4.60
CA ALA A 82 11.99 13.35 -3.62
C ALA A 82 11.10 12.20 -3.10
N LEU A 83 10.65 11.30 -3.99
CA LEU A 83 9.91 10.11 -3.60
C LEU A 83 10.73 9.15 -2.72
N ALA A 84 12.01 8.92 -3.04
CA ALA A 84 12.88 8.07 -2.24
C ALA A 84 13.11 8.67 -0.84
N HIS A 85 13.35 9.98 -0.75
CA HIS A 85 13.49 10.68 0.53
C HIS A 85 12.20 10.67 1.35
N LEU A 86 11.03 10.83 0.73
CA LEU A 86 9.75 10.71 1.42
C LEU A 86 9.58 9.32 2.02
N ARG A 87 9.83 8.28 1.21
CA ARG A 87 9.74 6.88 1.63
C ARG A 87 10.64 6.54 2.81
N ASP A 88 11.89 7.00 2.80
CA ASP A 88 12.86 6.77 3.88
C ASP A 88 12.39 7.37 5.22
N ARG A 89 11.87 8.60 5.20
CA ARG A 89 11.35 9.28 6.41
C ARG A 89 10.18 8.54 7.05
N TYR A 90 9.38 7.82 6.26
CA TYR A 90 8.17 7.13 6.70
C TYR A 90 8.30 5.60 6.65
N ASP A 91 9.51 5.08 6.84
CA ASP A 91 9.77 3.65 6.98
C ASP A 91 9.11 2.82 5.85
N THR A 92 9.27 3.26 4.60
CA THR A 92 8.62 2.65 3.44
C THR A 92 9.64 2.18 2.41
N ASP A 93 10.07 0.92 2.51
CA ASP A 93 10.97 0.33 1.53
C ASP A 93 10.18 -0.21 0.31
N GLN A 94 10.37 0.40 -0.86
CA GLN A 94 9.79 -0.07 -2.11
C GLN A 94 10.71 -1.12 -2.76
N LEU A 95 10.26 -2.38 -2.82
CA LEU A 95 11.07 -3.49 -3.36
C LEU A 95 10.99 -3.63 -4.88
N SER A 96 9.88 -3.21 -5.49
CA SER A 96 9.67 -3.31 -6.93
C SER A 96 9.02 -2.06 -7.48
N THR A 97 9.31 -1.75 -8.74
CA THR A 97 8.60 -0.70 -9.47
C THR A 97 7.12 -1.08 -9.61
N LEU A 98 6.22 -0.11 -9.41
CA LEU A 98 4.80 -0.27 -9.72
C LEU A 98 4.65 -0.65 -11.19
N THR A 99 4.25 -1.89 -11.45
CA THR A 99 3.95 -2.35 -12.81
C THR A 99 2.49 -2.00 -13.08
N ILE A 100 2.24 -0.92 -13.80
CA ILE A 100 0.90 -0.65 -14.33
C ILE A 100 0.69 -1.64 -15.47
N LYS A 101 -0.17 -2.64 -15.27
CA LYS A 101 -0.75 -3.35 -16.42
C LYS A 101 -1.74 -2.37 -17.06
N VAL A 102 -1.32 -1.80 -18.19
CA VAL A 102 -2.21 -1.07 -19.13
C VAL A 102 -3.15 -2.07 -19.76
#